data_AF-A0A0F6MQ04-F1
#
_entry.id   AF-A0A0F6MQ04-F1
#
_cell.length_a   1.000
_cell.length_b   1.000
_cell.length_c   1.000
_cell.angle_alpha   90.00
_cell.angle_beta   90.00
_cell.angle_gamma   90.00
#
_symmetry.space_group_name_H-M   'P 1'
#
loop_
_entity.id
_entity.type
_entity.pdbx_description
1 polymer ?
#
loop_
_entity_poly.entity_id
_entity_poly.type
_entity_poly.pdbx_seq_one_letter_code
_entity_poly.pdbx_strand_id
1 'polypeptide(L)'
;MQKRKFLWIIVVGFLSVFLEAEDLSLSKEDLLVIQNPKGGYHLYIKAKPDIKSVLLTETTKDPDLKLDNYAYRDPNYNEINGDEKRLLNGEFLLPEKKLYSLIDSTPEKNTPLGEAYHIWIPYIILYGYDWSRSGEIEVKDGTFFNIRTFARPYGDYTGNFQDNPFTLRVTQKPVEKDPPPDLSYSDEAVKTFTDLADTTEGEMIYAKGPEDILSTIKEILKKGEKDHLDLLFALDSTESMKDDVEEVRKNISSMLAETLPQYKTYRIALVLYKDYREDFLVREACVFTDNLKKFEKALYGFKVFGGRDIPEAVYEGIFLGLRQSWRALDADVDKKLILIGDAPPHPKPRGKVTKEDVDKLAAEKGVKIYPIILPHTLSY
;
A
#
# COMPACT_ATOMS: atom_id res chain seq x y z
N MET A 1 -65.45 47.89 -51.44
CA MET A 1 -64.65 46.73 -51.87
C MET A 1 -63.23 47.22 -52.18
N GLN A 2 -62.21 46.46 -51.77
CA GLN A 2 -60.75 46.65 -51.99
C GLN A 2 -60.04 47.71 -51.11
N LYS A 3 -58.86 47.46 -50.51
CA LYS A 3 -57.98 46.29 -50.37
C LYS A 3 -57.11 46.58 -49.12
N ARG A 4 -57.22 45.79 -48.05
CA ARG A 4 -56.27 45.84 -46.91
C ARG A 4 -54.95 45.21 -47.36
N LYS A 5 -53.87 45.99 -47.40
CA LYS A 5 -52.51 45.47 -47.58
C LYS A 5 -52.05 44.91 -46.23
N PHE A 6 -51.86 43.59 -46.15
CA PHE A 6 -51.19 42.95 -45.03
C PHE A 6 -49.68 43.10 -45.24
N LEU A 7 -49.03 43.84 -44.34
CA LEU A 7 -47.58 43.87 -44.24
C LEU A 7 -47.15 42.64 -43.44
N TRP A 8 -46.56 41.65 -44.11
CA TRP A 8 -45.93 40.53 -43.44
C TRP A 8 -44.55 40.97 -42.95
N ILE A 9 -44.44 41.20 -41.64
CA ILE A 9 -43.15 41.36 -40.97
C ILE A 9 -42.62 39.96 -40.71
N ILE A 10 -41.61 39.55 -41.48
CA ILE A 10 -40.82 38.35 -41.17
C ILE A 10 -39.91 38.72 -40.01
N VAL A 11 -40.23 38.23 -38.82
CA VAL A 11 -39.32 38.27 -37.66
C VAL A 11 -38.34 37.11 -37.84
N VAL A 12 -37.12 37.44 -38.28
CA VAL A 12 -35.99 36.49 -38.24
C VAL A 12 -35.51 36.43 -36.79
N GLY A 13 -35.95 35.40 -36.07
CA GLY A 13 -35.42 35.10 -34.75
C GLY A 13 -33.97 34.64 -34.87
N PHE A 14 -33.03 35.44 -34.36
CA PHE A 14 -31.67 34.97 -34.11
C PHE A 14 -31.73 33.96 -32.96
N LEU A 15 -31.71 32.67 -33.29
CA LEU A 15 -31.46 31.61 -32.32
C LEU A 15 -30.00 31.78 -31.87
N SER A 16 -29.80 32.37 -30.69
CA SER A 16 -28.48 32.41 -30.06
C SER A 16 -28.20 31.00 -29.55
N VAL A 17 -27.44 30.22 -30.33
CA VAL A 17 -26.91 28.95 -29.86
C VAL A 17 -25.86 29.30 -28.82
N PHE A 18 -26.21 29.17 -27.54
CA PHE A 18 -25.21 29.14 -26.48
C PHE A 18 -24.41 27.84 -26.68
N LEU A 19 -23.19 27.94 -27.20
CA LEU A 19 -22.21 26.88 -27.02
C LEU A 19 -21.82 26.90 -25.54
N GLU A 20 -22.33 25.95 -24.76
CA GLU A 20 -21.72 25.64 -23.46
C GLU A 20 -20.30 25.13 -23.73
N ALA A 21 -19.32 25.72 -23.04
CA ALA A 21 -17.94 25.26 -23.12
C ALA A 21 -17.83 23.92 -22.38
N GLU A 22 -17.12 22.95 -22.99
CA GLU A 22 -16.87 21.65 -22.36
C GLU A 22 -16.20 21.83 -21.00
N ASP A 23 -16.80 21.27 -19.94
CA ASP A 23 -16.21 21.28 -18.59
C ASP A 23 -15.41 19.99 -18.33
N LEU A 24 -14.10 20.10 -18.53
CA LEU A 24 -13.14 19.02 -18.28
C LEU A 24 -12.50 19.11 -16.89
N SER A 25 -13.00 19.98 -16.01
CA SER A 25 -12.42 20.17 -14.68
C SER A 25 -12.85 19.08 -13.69
N LEU A 26 -11.94 18.74 -12.78
CA LEU A 26 -12.22 17.88 -11.63
C LEU A 26 -11.97 18.65 -10.34
N SER A 27 -12.89 18.51 -9.37
CA SER A 27 -12.69 18.98 -8.00
C SER A 27 -12.37 17.81 -7.06
N LYS A 28 -12.09 18.10 -5.79
CA LYS A 28 -11.81 17.07 -4.79
C LYS A 28 -13.00 16.13 -4.59
N GLU A 29 -14.22 16.66 -4.68
CA GLU A 29 -15.48 15.95 -4.48
C GLU A 29 -15.79 14.96 -5.62
N ASP A 30 -15.09 15.09 -6.75
CA ASP A 30 -15.21 14.17 -7.88
C ASP A 30 -14.30 12.94 -7.72
N LEU A 31 -13.44 12.90 -6.70
CA LEU A 31 -12.42 11.87 -6.52
C LEU A 31 -12.62 11.08 -5.22
N LEU A 32 -12.37 9.78 -5.30
CA LEU A 32 -12.23 8.92 -4.15
C LEU A 32 -11.07 7.96 -4.38
N VAL A 33 -10.18 7.87 -3.41
CA VAL A 33 -9.16 6.83 -3.37
C VAL A 33 -9.52 5.87 -2.25
N ILE A 34 -9.37 4.58 -2.53
CA ILE A 34 -9.50 3.51 -1.54
C ILE A 34 -8.25 2.66 -1.63
N GLN A 35 -7.57 2.45 -0.51
CA GLN A 35 -6.45 1.53 -0.43
C GLN A 35 -6.99 0.09 -0.40
N ASN A 36 -6.47 -0.75 -1.29
CA ASN A 36 -6.85 -2.17 -1.31
C ASN A 36 -5.97 -2.94 -0.30
N PRO A 37 -6.56 -3.72 0.63
CA PRO A 37 -5.83 -4.55 1.58
C PRO A 37 -4.78 -5.47 0.96
N LYS A 38 -4.99 -5.89 -0.29
CA LYS A 38 -4.06 -6.76 -1.01
C LYS A 38 -2.84 -6.05 -1.59
N GLY A 39 -2.85 -4.71 -1.66
CA GLY A 39 -1.82 -3.87 -2.27
C GLY A 39 -2.44 -2.76 -3.13
N GLY A 40 -1.72 -1.68 -3.44
CA GLY A 40 -2.17 -0.62 -4.35
C GLY A 40 -3.44 0.16 -3.95
N TYR A 41 -3.97 0.93 -4.90
CA TYR A 41 -5.10 1.84 -4.70
C TYR A 41 -6.12 1.75 -5.82
N HIS A 42 -7.40 1.84 -5.47
CA HIS A 42 -8.49 2.14 -6.39
C HIS A 42 -8.72 3.65 -6.41
N LEU A 43 -8.53 4.27 -7.57
CA LEU A 43 -8.93 5.66 -7.82
C LEU A 43 -10.24 5.66 -8.61
N TYR A 44 -11.28 6.21 -7.99
CA TYR A 44 -12.55 6.49 -8.63
C TYR A 44 -12.64 7.98 -8.99
N ILE A 45 -13.02 8.26 -10.24
CA ILE A 45 -13.22 9.62 -10.76
C ILE A 45 -14.65 9.71 -11.27
N LYS A 46 -15.48 10.53 -10.63
CA LYS A 46 -16.89 10.68 -10.97
C LYS A 46 -17.07 11.03 -12.46
N ALA A 47 -17.94 10.29 -13.13
CA ALA A 47 -18.25 10.52 -14.54
C ALA A 47 -18.99 11.85 -14.68
N LYS A 48 -18.51 12.68 -15.62
CA LYS A 48 -19.16 13.94 -16.01
C LYS A 48 -19.54 13.89 -17.49
N PRO A 49 -20.61 14.60 -17.91
CA PRO A 49 -21.07 14.56 -19.28
C PRO A 49 -20.00 14.88 -20.32
N ASP A 50 -19.11 15.84 -20.06
CA ASP A 50 -18.12 16.31 -21.03
C ASP A 50 -16.80 15.53 -21.00
N ILE A 51 -16.56 14.78 -19.92
CA ILE A 51 -15.39 13.91 -19.80
C ILE A 51 -15.73 12.56 -20.44
N LYS A 52 -14.90 12.10 -21.37
CA LYS A 52 -15.08 10.83 -22.08
C LYS A 52 -13.96 9.83 -21.82
N SER A 53 -12.80 10.30 -21.35
CA SER A 53 -11.77 9.44 -20.78
C SER A 53 -10.87 10.21 -19.82
N VAL A 54 -10.18 9.47 -18.96
CA VAL A 54 -9.25 9.96 -17.95
C VAL A 54 -7.93 9.21 -18.06
N LEU A 55 -6.81 9.90 -17.82
CA LEU A 55 -5.46 9.36 -17.90
C LEU A 55 -4.59 9.93 -16.79
N LEU A 56 -3.91 9.06 -16.05
CA LEU A 56 -2.89 9.49 -15.10
C LEU A 56 -1.61 9.83 -15.85
N THR A 57 -1.12 11.06 -15.64
CA THR A 57 0.09 11.55 -16.29
C THR A 57 1.07 12.11 -15.27
N GLU A 58 2.34 12.04 -15.64
CA GLU A 58 3.41 12.62 -14.85
C GLU A 58 3.33 14.14 -14.82
N THR A 59 3.99 14.75 -13.84
CA THR A 59 3.80 16.16 -13.48
C THR A 59 4.99 17.04 -13.85
N THR A 60 6.08 16.45 -14.33
CA THR A 60 7.27 17.17 -14.77
C THR A 60 7.07 17.63 -16.20
N LYS A 61 6.49 18.81 -16.36
CA LYS A 61 6.47 19.49 -17.65
C LYS A 61 7.92 19.80 -18.06
N ASP A 62 8.25 19.51 -19.31
CA ASP A 62 9.52 19.95 -19.89
C ASP A 62 9.66 21.48 -19.66
N PRO A 63 10.75 21.96 -19.03
CA PRO A 63 10.99 23.39 -18.84
C PRO A 63 10.96 24.18 -20.15
N ASP A 64 11.32 23.54 -21.26
CA ASP A 64 11.28 24.13 -22.60
C ASP A 64 9.92 23.96 -23.29
N LEU A 65 8.96 23.26 -22.65
CA LEU A 65 7.63 22.92 -23.17
C LEU A 65 7.66 22.13 -24.51
N LYS A 66 8.76 21.44 -24.82
CA LYS A 66 8.94 20.72 -26.09
C LYS A 66 8.45 19.27 -26.02
N LEU A 67 8.40 18.66 -24.83
CA LEU A 67 7.96 17.28 -24.61
C LEU A 67 6.65 17.22 -23.82
N ASP A 68 5.76 16.33 -24.26
CA ASP A 68 4.50 16.03 -23.58
C ASP A 68 4.73 15.28 -22.26
N ASN A 69 3.79 15.46 -21.33
CA ASN A 69 3.75 14.66 -20.12
C ASN A 69 3.48 13.19 -20.45
N TYR A 70 4.31 12.29 -19.94
CA TYR A 70 4.11 10.86 -20.14
C TYR A 70 2.92 10.35 -19.31
N ALA A 71 2.13 9.46 -19.91
CA ALA A 71 1.20 8.65 -19.15
C ALA A 71 1.93 7.73 -18.18
N TYR A 72 1.39 7.61 -16.97
CA TYR A 72 1.78 6.57 -16.05
C TYR A 72 1.27 5.20 -16.53
N ARG A 73 2.01 4.16 -16.17
CA ARG A 73 1.70 2.77 -16.50
C ARG A 73 1.91 1.86 -15.30
N ASP A 74 1.10 0.81 -15.24
CA ASP A 74 1.37 -0.35 -14.40
C ASP A 74 2.49 -1.18 -15.06
N PRO A 75 3.55 -1.58 -14.32
CA PRO A 75 4.52 -2.54 -14.83
C PRO A 75 3.92 -3.92 -15.14
N ASN A 76 2.80 -4.27 -14.51
CA ASN A 76 2.11 -5.55 -14.64
C ASN A 76 0.70 -5.37 -15.21
N TYR A 77 0.13 -6.46 -15.72
CA TYR A 77 -1.27 -6.48 -16.10
C TYR A 77 -2.16 -6.44 -14.85
N ASN A 78 -3.24 -5.67 -14.90
CA ASN A 78 -4.32 -5.70 -13.93
C ASN A 78 -5.68 -5.75 -14.65
N GLU A 79 -6.68 -6.32 -14.00
CA GLU A 79 -8.00 -6.54 -14.62
C GLU A 79 -8.83 -5.26 -14.82
N ILE A 80 -8.43 -4.14 -14.19
CA ILE A 80 -9.20 -2.88 -14.20
C ILE A 80 -8.84 -2.06 -15.44
N ASN A 81 -7.56 -1.78 -15.68
CA ASN A 81 -7.10 -0.95 -16.80
C ASN A 81 -6.24 -1.71 -17.81
N GLY A 82 -5.87 -2.97 -17.55
CA GLY A 82 -4.93 -3.72 -18.39
C GLY A 82 -5.40 -3.93 -19.83
N ASP A 83 -6.72 -4.03 -20.03
CA ASP A 83 -7.37 -4.17 -21.33
C ASP A 83 -7.93 -2.85 -21.89
N GLU A 84 -7.82 -1.75 -21.14
CA GLU A 84 -8.38 -0.47 -21.56
C GLU A 84 -7.61 0.09 -22.76
N LYS A 85 -8.37 0.52 -23.77
CA LYS A 85 -7.78 1.01 -25.03
C LYS A 85 -7.21 2.41 -24.84
N ARG A 86 -6.02 2.60 -25.40
CA ARG A 86 -5.37 3.91 -25.46
C ARG A 86 -4.97 4.27 -26.88
N LEU A 87 -5.36 5.46 -27.30
CA LEU A 87 -4.88 6.09 -28.52
C LEU A 87 -3.58 6.84 -28.23
N LEU A 88 -2.54 6.60 -29.03
CA LEU A 88 -1.29 7.34 -28.97
C LEU A 88 -0.83 7.62 -30.39
N ASN A 89 -0.60 8.90 -30.72
CA ASN A 89 -0.20 9.35 -32.06
C ASN A 89 -1.17 8.88 -33.17
N GLY A 90 -2.47 8.83 -32.87
CA GLY A 90 -3.51 8.43 -33.83
C GLY A 90 -3.67 6.91 -34.02
N GLU A 91 -2.87 6.09 -33.35
CA GLU A 91 -2.99 4.63 -33.39
C GLU A 91 -3.32 4.06 -32.00
N PHE A 92 -4.12 3.00 -31.97
CA PHE A 92 -4.35 2.28 -30.72
C PHE A 92 -3.09 1.51 -30.33
N LEU A 93 -2.72 1.61 -29.06
CA LEU A 93 -1.67 0.76 -28.51
C LEU A 93 -2.11 -0.70 -28.59
N LEU A 94 -1.24 -1.52 -29.18
CA LEU A 94 -1.49 -2.94 -29.31
C LEU A 94 -1.23 -3.67 -27.98
N PRO A 95 -2.10 -4.60 -27.55
CA PRO A 95 -1.93 -5.35 -26.31
C PRO A 95 -0.57 -6.07 -26.22
N GLU A 96 -0.01 -6.52 -27.34
CA GLU A 96 1.29 -7.21 -27.36
C GLU A 96 2.46 -6.34 -26.89
N LYS A 97 2.31 -5.01 -26.91
CA LYS A 97 3.32 -4.06 -26.40
C LYS A 97 3.37 -4.02 -24.87
N LYS A 98 2.36 -4.58 -24.18
CA LYS A 98 2.26 -4.61 -22.70
C LYS A 98 2.43 -3.23 -22.06
N LEU A 99 1.88 -2.20 -22.68
CA LEU A 99 1.91 -0.82 -22.19
C LEU A 99 0.63 -0.52 -21.42
N TYR A 100 0.50 -1.10 -20.22
CA TYR A 100 -0.68 -0.99 -19.35
C TYR A 100 -0.83 0.42 -18.81
N SER A 101 -1.50 1.29 -19.55
CA SER A 101 -1.65 2.70 -19.19
C SER A 101 -2.67 2.85 -18.10
N LEU A 102 -2.44 3.78 -17.18
CA LEU A 102 -3.41 4.12 -16.14
C LEU A 102 -4.47 5.05 -16.75
N ILE A 103 -5.34 4.47 -17.58
CA ILE A 103 -6.37 5.12 -18.39
C ILE A 103 -7.70 4.43 -18.15
N ASP A 104 -8.79 5.19 -18.25
CA ASP A 104 -10.14 4.66 -18.32
C ASP A 104 -11.03 5.52 -19.24
N SER A 105 -11.80 4.87 -20.11
CA SER A 105 -12.81 5.48 -20.98
C SER A 105 -14.20 4.87 -20.77
N THR A 106 -14.33 3.91 -19.86
CA THR A 106 -15.52 3.06 -19.71
C THR A 106 -16.04 3.15 -18.27
N PRO A 107 -16.81 4.20 -17.91
CA PRO A 107 -17.25 4.38 -16.54
C PRO A 107 -18.17 3.25 -16.06
N GLU A 108 -17.99 2.87 -14.81
CA GLU A 108 -18.78 1.87 -14.09
C GLU A 108 -19.93 2.54 -13.32
N LYS A 109 -21.11 1.92 -13.24
CA LYS A 109 -22.33 2.56 -12.67
C LYS A 109 -22.55 2.40 -11.15
N ASN A 110 -21.89 1.42 -10.53
CA ASN A 110 -22.11 1.04 -9.14
C ASN A 110 -20.84 1.17 -8.30
N THR A 111 -20.11 2.26 -8.53
CA THR A 111 -18.92 2.59 -7.73
C THR A 111 -19.31 3.33 -6.45
N PRO A 112 -18.39 3.52 -5.49
CA PRO A 112 -18.64 4.37 -4.32
C PRO A 112 -19.03 5.82 -4.65
N LEU A 113 -18.77 6.30 -5.87
CA LEU A 113 -19.17 7.64 -6.35
C LEU A 113 -20.38 7.62 -7.29
N GLY A 114 -21.06 6.47 -7.43
CA GLY A 114 -22.10 6.27 -8.45
C GLY A 114 -21.49 5.87 -9.79
N GLU A 115 -21.79 6.62 -10.85
CA GLU A 115 -21.15 6.42 -12.15
C GLU A 115 -19.76 7.09 -12.17
N ALA A 116 -18.70 6.29 -12.32
CA ALA A 116 -17.32 6.77 -12.23
C ALA A 116 -16.36 5.96 -13.09
N TYR A 117 -15.30 6.61 -13.55
CA TYR A 117 -14.11 5.95 -14.04
C TYR A 117 -13.34 5.30 -12.90
N HIS A 118 -12.67 4.20 -13.18
CA HIS A 118 -11.97 3.38 -12.21
C HIS A 118 -10.55 3.07 -12.68
N ILE A 119 -9.57 3.57 -11.94
CA ILE A 119 -8.15 3.34 -12.22
C ILE A 119 -7.51 2.61 -11.05
N TRP A 120 -6.90 1.46 -11.33
CA TRP A 120 -5.97 0.78 -10.45
C TRP A 120 -4.61 1.48 -10.46
N ILE A 121 -4.07 1.75 -9.27
CA ILE A 121 -2.75 2.35 -9.10
C ILE A 121 -1.90 1.41 -8.24
N PRO A 122 -0.92 0.68 -8.80
CA PRO A 122 0.01 -0.12 -8.01
C PRO A 122 0.98 0.79 -7.22
N TYR A 123 1.66 0.22 -6.22
CA TYR A 123 2.67 0.96 -5.45
C TYR A 123 3.88 1.41 -6.29
N ILE A 124 4.10 0.80 -7.46
CA ILE A 124 5.16 1.19 -8.39
C ILE A 124 4.53 1.44 -9.76
N ILE A 125 4.68 2.67 -10.27
CA ILE A 125 4.23 3.05 -11.61
C ILE A 125 5.41 3.47 -12.48
N LEU A 126 5.28 3.26 -13.79
CA LEU A 126 6.29 3.62 -14.79
C LEU A 126 5.88 4.88 -15.55
N TYR A 127 6.84 5.70 -15.96
CA TYR A 127 6.63 6.75 -16.97
C TYR A 127 7.73 6.70 -18.03
N GLY A 128 7.46 7.31 -19.18
CA GLY A 128 8.44 7.41 -20.27
C GLY A 128 8.69 6.11 -21.02
N TYR A 129 9.78 6.04 -21.77
CA TYR A 129 10.23 4.85 -22.51
C TYR A 129 11.75 4.81 -22.54
N ASP A 130 12.37 3.64 -22.71
CA ASP A 130 13.83 3.44 -22.65
C ASP A 130 14.65 4.35 -23.58
N TRP A 131 14.08 4.75 -24.71
CA TRP A 131 14.70 5.66 -25.69
C TRP A 131 14.45 7.15 -25.38
N SER A 132 13.89 7.47 -24.22
CA SER A 132 13.48 8.82 -23.82
C SER A 132 13.62 9.00 -22.30
N ARG A 133 13.17 10.14 -21.77
CA ARG A 133 13.07 10.31 -20.31
C ARG A 133 12.11 9.26 -19.77
N SER A 134 12.58 8.38 -18.89
CA SER A 134 11.79 7.33 -18.25
C SER A 134 12.19 7.15 -16.78
N GLY A 135 11.32 6.47 -16.05
CA GLY A 135 11.61 6.11 -14.67
C GLY A 135 10.44 5.41 -13.98
N GLU A 136 10.71 5.05 -12.73
CA GLU A 136 9.76 4.45 -11.79
C GLU A 136 9.40 5.46 -10.70
N ILE A 137 8.16 5.43 -10.25
CA ILE A 137 7.67 6.22 -9.12
C ILE A 137 7.03 5.27 -8.11
N GLU A 138 7.42 5.41 -6.85
CA GLU A 138 6.74 4.80 -5.72
C GLU A 138 5.51 5.65 -5.35
N VAL A 139 4.32 5.05 -5.46
CA VAL A 139 3.04 5.70 -5.14
C VAL A 139 2.73 5.52 -3.66
N LYS A 140 2.55 6.65 -2.98
CA LYS A 140 2.34 6.78 -1.53
C LYS A 140 1.59 8.04 -1.14
N ASP A 141 1.24 8.19 0.14
CA ASP A 141 0.76 9.46 0.69
C ASP A 141 1.70 10.61 0.31
N GLY A 142 1.13 11.70 -0.22
CA GLY A 142 1.92 12.82 -0.72
C GLY A 142 2.32 12.75 -2.19
N THR A 143 2.09 11.63 -2.89
CA THR A 143 2.42 11.51 -4.31
C THR A 143 1.60 12.47 -5.16
N PHE A 144 2.27 13.20 -6.07
CA PHE A 144 1.64 14.20 -6.93
C PHE A 144 1.48 13.66 -8.35
N PHE A 145 0.25 13.69 -8.88
CA PHE A 145 -0.07 13.28 -10.25
C PHE A 145 -1.10 14.20 -10.89
N ASN A 146 -1.09 14.25 -12.22
CA ASN A 146 -2.13 14.91 -13.00
C ASN A 146 -3.15 13.87 -13.46
N ILE A 147 -4.43 14.14 -13.22
CA ILE A 147 -5.52 13.44 -13.90
C ILE A 147 -5.86 14.25 -15.14
N ARG A 148 -5.45 13.77 -16.30
CA ARG A 148 -5.78 14.37 -17.59
C ARG A 148 -7.15 13.88 -18.02
N THR A 149 -8.08 14.79 -18.20
CA THR A 149 -9.43 14.53 -18.70
C THR A 149 -9.50 14.86 -20.19
N PHE A 150 -10.28 14.10 -20.94
CA PHE A 150 -10.44 14.29 -22.39
C PHE A 150 -11.91 14.40 -22.76
N ALA A 151 -12.22 15.30 -23.69
CA ALA A 151 -13.54 15.40 -24.32
C ALA A 151 -13.86 14.23 -25.27
N ARG A 152 -12.86 13.37 -25.54
CA ARG A 152 -12.97 12.19 -26.39
C ARG A 152 -12.49 10.93 -25.64
N PRO A 153 -12.99 9.74 -26.01
CA PRO A 153 -12.57 8.49 -25.38
C PRO A 153 -11.11 8.16 -25.71
N TYR A 154 -10.53 7.21 -24.97
CA TYR A 154 -9.23 6.58 -25.23
C TYR A 154 -8.01 7.50 -25.16
N GLY A 155 -8.13 8.65 -24.49
CA GLY A 155 -7.04 9.63 -24.42
C GLY A 155 -6.75 10.28 -25.79
N ASP A 156 -7.78 10.48 -26.60
CA ASP A 156 -7.65 11.06 -27.94
C ASP A 156 -7.34 12.58 -27.89
N TYR A 157 -6.08 12.91 -28.18
CA TYR A 157 -5.54 14.27 -28.24
C TYR A 157 -6.05 15.11 -29.42
N THR A 158 -6.88 14.57 -30.31
CA THR A 158 -7.54 15.38 -31.36
C THR A 158 -8.73 16.19 -30.81
N GLY A 159 -9.20 15.90 -29.59
CA GLY A 159 -10.18 16.69 -28.85
C GLY A 159 -9.54 17.57 -27.77
N ASN A 160 -10.38 18.35 -27.07
CA ASN A 160 -9.92 19.12 -25.91
C ASN A 160 -9.52 18.18 -24.76
N PHE A 161 -8.51 18.61 -24.00
CA PHE A 161 -8.09 17.94 -22.77
C PHE A 161 -7.71 18.97 -21.71
N GLN A 162 -7.75 18.55 -20.44
CA GLN A 162 -7.33 19.37 -19.31
C GLN A 162 -6.55 18.56 -18.29
N ASP A 163 -5.44 19.11 -17.79
CA ASP A 163 -4.71 18.55 -16.66
C ASP A 163 -5.32 19.04 -15.35
N ASN A 164 -5.70 18.09 -14.48
CA ASN A 164 -6.21 18.37 -13.14
C ASN A 164 -5.19 17.87 -12.10
N PRO A 165 -4.41 18.78 -11.46
CA PRO A 165 -3.36 18.39 -10.53
C PRO A 165 -3.92 17.94 -9.18
N PHE A 166 -3.52 16.76 -8.72
CA PHE A 166 -3.91 16.23 -7.42
C PHE A 166 -2.72 15.68 -6.65
N THR A 167 -2.83 15.73 -5.32
CA THR A 167 -1.91 15.01 -4.44
C THR A 167 -2.67 13.91 -3.74
N LEU A 168 -2.16 12.68 -3.86
CA LEU A 168 -2.67 11.52 -3.14
C LEU A 168 -2.60 11.77 -1.65
N ARG A 169 -3.72 11.51 -0.97
CA ARG A 169 -3.84 11.50 0.48
C ARG A 169 -4.47 10.19 0.88
N VAL A 170 -3.75 9.39 1.64
CA VAL A 170 -4.20 8.09 2.14
C VAL A 170 -4.21 8.15 3.66
N THR A 171 -5.21 7.53 4.25
CA THR A 171 -5.29 7.31 5.69
C THR A 171 -5.55 5.83 5.96
N GLN A 172 -4.98 5.28 7.02
CA GLN A 172 -5.33 3.92 7.43
C GLN A 172 -6.69 3.86 8.17
N LYS A 173 -7.61 4.79 7.91
CA LYS A 173 -8.93 4.78 8.54
C LYS A 173 -9.78 3.68 7.91
N PRO A 174 -10.29 2.71 8.70
CA PRO A 174 -11.10 1.64 8.15
C PRO A 174 -12.34 2.17 7.44
N VAL A 175 -12.65 1.58 6.29
CA VAL A 175 -13.94 1.73 5.61
C VAL A 175 -14.93 0.84 6.35
N GLU A 176 -15.89 1.45 7.05
CA GLU A 176 -16.99 0.70 7.67
C GLU A 176 -17.80 -0.01 6.56
N LYS A 177 -17.75 -1.35 6.55
CA LYS A 177 -18.59 -2.20 5.69
C LYS A 177 -19.48 -3.10 6.54
N ASP A 178 -20.73 -3.24 6.12
CA ASP A 178 -21.70 -4.21 6.64
C ASP A 178 -22.18 -5.08 5.46
N PRO A 179 -21.93 -6.40 5.43
CA PRO A 179 -21.27 -7.21 6.47
C PRO A 179 -19.74 -6.97 6.56
N PRO A 180 -19.09 -7.46 7.64
CA PRO A 180 -17.63 -7.38 7.78
C PRO A 180 -16.94 -7.96 6.54
N PRO A 181 -15.86 -7.32 6.03
CA PRO A 181 -15.16 -7.82 4.86
C PRO A 181 -14.56 -9.21 5.13
N ASP A 182 -14.46 -10.04 4.08
CA ASP A 182 -13.65 -11.26 4.12
C ASP A 182 -12.23 -10.90 4.57
N LEU A 183 -11.63 -11.74 5.43
CA LEU A 183 -10.25 -11.57 5.89
C LEU A 183 -9.32 -11.47 4.67
N SER A 184 -8.62 -10.34 4.55
CA SER A 184 -7.65 -10.12 3.48
C SER A 184 -6.29 -9.81 4.07
N TYR A 185 -5.26 -10.37 3.47
CA TYR A 185 -3.86 -10.09 3.82
C TYR A 185 -3.22 -9.38 2.64
N SER A 186 -2.18 -8.58 2.88
CA SER A 186 -1.41 -8.00 1.76
C SER A 186 -0.70 -9.13 1.00
N ASP A 187 -0.90 -9.19 -0.32
CA ASP A 187 -0.29 -10.23 -1.15
C ASP A 187 1.25 -10.07 -1.16
N GLU A 188 1.75 -8.83 -1.19
CA GLU A 188 3.19 -8.55 -1.08
C GLU A 188 3.75 -8.90 0.32
N ALA A 189 2.99 -8.67 1.39
CA ALA A 189 3.41 -9.04 2.74
C ALA A 189 3.47 -10.56 2.86
N VAL A 190 2.44 -11.27 2.40
CA VAL A 190 2.40 -12.74 2.36
C VAL A 190 3.60 -13.30 1.63
N LYS A 191 3.87 -12.78 0.42
CA LYS A 191 5.01 -13.23 -0.37
C LYS A 191 6.32 -13.01 0.40
N THR A 192 6.53 -11.82 0.92
CA THR A 192 7.79 -11.45 1.59
C THR A 192 8.00 -12.20 2.90
N PHE A 193 6.94 -12.39 3.68
CA PHE A 193 6.98 -13.08 4.96
C PHE A 193 7.20 -14.58 4.74
N THR A 194 6.56 -15.19 3.75
CA THR A 194 6.89 -16.56 3.31
C THR A 194 8.36 -16.67 2.96
N ASP A 195 8.87 -15.77 2.10
CA ASP A 195 10.27 -15.79 1.66
C ASP A 195 11.26 -15.69 2.85
N LEU A 196 10.95 -14.87 3.88
CA LEU A 196 11.74 -14.73 5.11
C LEU A 196 11.71 -15.99 5.98
N ALA A 197 10.52 -16.58 6.16
CA ALA A 197 10.34 -17.80 6.95
C ALA A 197 11.09 -18.97 6.31
N ASP A 198 10.90 -19.20 5.01
CA ASP A 198 11.53 -20.29 4.26
C ASP A 198 13.06 -20.18 4.28
N THR A 199 13.61 -18.97 4.10
CA THR A 199 15.06 -18.74 4.10
C THR A 199 15.71 -19.00 5.47
N THR A 200 14.94 -18.93 6.55
CA THR A 200 15.45 -19.05 7.92
C THR A 200 14.97 -20.31 8.64
N GLU A 201 14.36 -21.26 7.93
CA GLU A 201 13.74 -22.46 8.49
C GLU A 201 12.70 -22.16 9.60
N GLY A 202 12.05 -21.01 9.48
CA GLY A 202 10.89 -20.64 10.29
C GLY A 202 9.59 -21.13 9.66
N GLU A 203 8.51 -20.45 10.00
CA GLU A 203 7.18 -20.72 9.44
C GLU A 203 6.42 -19.40 9.36
N MET A 204 5.64 -19.20 8.30
CA MET A 204 4.69 -18.10 8.20
C MET A 204 3.35 -18.53 8.79
N ILE A 205 2.79 -17.72 9.69
CA ILE A 205 1.50 -17.99 10.33
C ILE A 205 0.51 -16.88 10.01
N TYR A 206 -0.73 -17.27 9.72
CA TYR A 206 -1.87 -16.39 9.48
C TYR A 206 -2.71 -16.29 10.75
N ALA A 207 -2.74 -15.11 11.38
CA ALA A 207 -3.70 -14.82 12.44
C ALA A 207 -5.00 -14.32 11.82
N LYS A 208 -6.17 -14.73 12.33
CA LYS A 208 -7.46 -14.25 11.83
C LYS A 208 -7.89 -12.91 12.43
N GLY A 209 -7.16 -12.46 13.43
CA GLY A 209 -7.43 -11.26 14.20
C GLY A 209 -6.59 -11.23 15.48
N PRO A 210 -6.76 -10.20 16.31
CA PRO A 210 -6.01 -10.02 17.55
C PRO A 210 -6.02 -11.25 18.46
N GLU A 211 -7.17 -11.93 18.57
CA GLU A 211 -7.38 -13.07 19.47
C GLU A 211 -6.51 -14.30 19.15
N ASP A 212 -6.03 -14.42 17.91
CA ASP A 212 -5.24 -15.56 17.43
C ASP A 212 -3.73 -15.36 17.62
N ILE A 213 -3.27 -14.14 17.96
CA ILE A 213 -1.84 -13.83 18.07
C ILE A 213 -1.17 -14.69 19.15
N LEU A 214 -1.82 -14.84 20.31
CA LEU A 214 -1.22 -15.52 21.46
C LEU A 214 -1.15 -17.03 21.27
N SER A 215 -2.21 -17.63 20.69
CA SER A 215 -2.22 -19.06 20.37
C SER A 215 -1.14 -19.38 19.35
N THR A 216 -0.98 -18.53 18.34
CA THR A 216 0.10 -18.61 17.37
C THR A 216 1.49 -18.53 18.01
N ILE A 217 1.73 -17.56 18.90
CA ILE A 217 3.01 -17.47 19.62
C ILE A 217 3.26 -18.72 20.47
N LYS A 218 2.23 -19.27 21.15
CA LYS A 218 2.36 -20.53 21.91
C LYS A 218 2.79 -21.70 21.02
N GLU A 219 2.21 -21.79 19.82
CA GLU A 219 2.57 -22.82 18.83
C GLU A 219 4.04 -22.68 18.39
N ILE A 220 4.48 -21.47 18.06
CA ILE A 220 5.89 -21.18 17.74
C ILE A 220 6.82 -21.55 18.90
N LEU A 221 6.39 -21.35 20.15
CA LEU A 221 7.20 -21.61 21.34
C LEU A 221 7.19 -23.07 21.82
N LYS A 222 6.49 -23.98 21.14
CA LYS A 222 6.58 -25.42 21.44
C LYS A 222 8.04 -25.87 21.45
N LYS A 223 8.49 -26.41 22.59
CA LYS A 223 9.88 -26.81 22.79
C LYS A 223 10.25 -27.97 21.86
N GLY A 224 11.29 -27.76 21.07
CA GLY A 224 11.99 -28.79 20.33
C GLY A 224 13.08 -29.45 21.16
N GLU A 225 14.21 -29.78 20.53
CA GLU A 225 15.32 -30.50 21.19
C GLU A 225 16.24 -29.59 22.02
N LYS A 226 16.18 -28.27 21.79
CA LYS A 226 17.06 -27.28 22.43
C LYS A 226 16.59 -26.96 23.85
N ASP A 227 17.53 -26.91 24.80
CA ASP A 227 17.20 -26.67 26.20
C ASP A 227 17.12 -25.19 26.58
N HIS A 228 17.62 -24.29 25.74
CA HIS A 228 17.65 -22.86 26.01
C HIS A 228 17.00 -22.04 24.90
N LEU A 229 16.45 -20.86 25.22
CA LEU A 229 15.73 -20.01 24.24
C LEU A 229 16.24 -18.57 24.22
N ASP A 230 16.52 -18.03 23.04
CA ASP A 230 16.55 -16.59 22.76
C ASP A 230 15.34 -16.26 21.89
N LEU A 231 14.46 -15.39 22.40
CA LEU A 231 13.23 -14.99 21.72
C LEU A 231 13.22 -13.47 21.52
N LEU A 232 13.05 -13.02 20.30
CA LEU A 232 12.91 -11.59 19.99
C LEU A 232 11.60 -11.33 19.27
N PHE A 233 10.88 -10.31 19.70
CA PHE A 233 9.71 -9.80 18.98
C PHE A 233 10.12 -8.60 18.15
N ALA A 234 9.84 -8.63 16.85
CA ALA A 234 9.86 -7.47 15.97
C ALA A 234 8.40 -7.08 15.70
N LEU A 235 7.95 -5.99 16.31
CA LEU A 235 6.54 -5.61 16.36
C LEU A 235 6.30 -4.32 15.59
N ASP A 236 5.40 -4.38 14.62
CA ASP A 236 4.86 -3.19 13.98
C ASP A 236 4.10 -2.33 15.01
N SER A 237 4.34 -1.02 14.96
CA SER A 237 3.80 -0.04 15.90
C SER A 237 3.07 1.12 15.21
N THR A 238 2.66 0.94 13.96
CA THR A 238 1.80 1.85 13.19
C THR A 238 0.33 1.76 13.60
N GLU A 239 -0.49 2.73 13.17
CA GLU A 239 -1.87 2.87 13.64
C GLU A 239 -2.77 1.66 13.32
N SER A 240 -2.54 0.96 12.21
CA SER A 240 -3.28 -0.25 11.83
C SER A 240 -3.19 -1.36 12.88
N MET A 241 -2.06 -1.46 13.58
CA MET A 241 -1.75 -2.51 14.56
C MET A 241 -2.33 -2.26 15.97
N LYS A 242 -3.23 -1.28 16.12
CA LYS A 242 -3.62 -0.78 17.44
C LYS A 242 -4.33 -1.82 18.31
N ASP A 243 -5.36 -2.46 17.78
CA ASP A 243 -6.11 -3.51 18.47
C ASP A 243 -5.26 -4.77 18.69
N ASP A 244 -4.42 -5.14 17.71
CA ASP A 244 -3.46 -6.23 17.82
C ASP A 244 -2.46 -6.02 18.97
N VAL A 245 -1.84 -4.85 19.03
CA VAL A 245 -0.89 -4.49 20.09
C VAL A 245 -1.59 -4.41 21.45
N GLU A 246 -2.84 -3.95 21.50
CA GLU A 246 -3.64 -3.97 22.73
C GLU A 246 -3.89 -5.40 23.22
N GLU A 247 -4.15 -6.35 22.32
CA GLU A 247 -4.32 -7.76 22.66
C GLU A 247 -3.00 -8.40 23.14
N VAL A 248 -1.90 -8.15 22.43
CA VAL A 248 -0.56 -8.57 22.84
C VAL A 248 -0.25 -8.06 24.25
N ARG A 249 -0.50 -6.76 24.52
CA ARG A 249 -0.29 -6.15 25.84
C ARG A 249 -1.05 -6.86 26.95
N LYS A 250 -2.34 -7.14 26.74
CA LYS A 250 -3.22 -7.73 27.77
C LYS A 250 -2.72 -9.08 28.28
N ASN A 251 -2.18 -9.91 27.39
CA ASN A 251 -2.10 -11.35 27.65
C ASN A 251 -0.70 -11.97 27.46
N ILE A 252 0.23 -11.31 26.75
CA ILE A 252 1.54 -11.92 26.43
C ILE A 252 2.37 -12.21 27.70
N SER A 253 2.32 -11.34 28.71
CA SER A 253 3.08 -11.52 29.96
C SER A 253 2.67 -12.82 30.68
N SER A 254 1.37 -13.08 30.79
CA SER A 254 0.84 -14.29 31.43
C SER A 254 1.22 -15.53 30.62
N MET A 255 1.02 -15.46 29.31
CA MET A 255 1.36 -16.55 28.40
C MET A 255 2.85 -16.92 28.46
N LEU A 256 3.74 -15.94 28.44
CA LEU A 256 5.19 -16.16 28.52
C LEU A 256 5.60 -16.72 29.88
N ALA A 257 4.98 -16.27 30.98
CA ALA A 257 5.23 -16.81 32.31
C ALA A 257 4.87 -18.31 32.42
N GLU A 258 3.84 -18.75 31.71
CA GLU A 258 3.45 -20.17 31.64
C GLU A 258 4.33 -20.98 30.69
N THR A 259 4.73 -20.38 29.57
CA THR A 259 5.36 -21.09 28.45
C THR A 259 6.88 -21.19 28.58
N LEU A 260 7.56 -20.13 29.01
CA LEU A 260 9.04 -20.08 29.06
C LEU A 260 9.70 -21.05 30.06
N PRO A 261 9.08 -21.47 31.20
CA PRO A 261 9.68 -22.44 32.13
C PRO A 261 10.00 -23.82 31.54
N GLN A 262 9.51 -24.15 30.34
CA GLN A 262 9.92 -25.39 29.64
C GLN A 262 11.40 -25.38 29.21
N TYR A 263 12.01 -24.20 29.11
CA TYR A 263 13.44 -24.02 28.80
C TYR A 263 14.25 -23.84 30.09
N LYS A 264 15.47 -24.40 30.14
CA LYS A 264 16.39 -24.26 31.29
C LYS A 264 16.79 -22.80 31.53
N THR A 265 17.00 -22.05 30.45
CA THR A 265 17.19 -20.59 30.49
C THR A 265 16.51 -19.97 29.29
N TYR A 266 15.92 -18.79 29.45
CA TYR A 266 15.37 -18.00 28.36
C TYR A 266 15.86 -16.55 28.42
N ARG A 267 15.92 -15.90 27.27
CA ARG A 267 16.06 -14.44 27.14
C ARG A 267 15.05 -13.94 26.14
N ILE A 268 14.38 -12.84 26.47
CA ILE A 268 13.38 -12.19 25.62
C ILE A 268 13.80 -10.76 25.27
N ALA A 269 13.44 -10.30 24.09
CA ALA A 269 13.75 -8.96 23.58
C ALA A 269 12.58 -8.39 22.75
N LEU A 270 12.54 -7.07 22.60
CA LEU A 270 11.52 -6.36 21.83
C LEU A 270 12.16 -5.27 20.97
N VAL A 271 11.92 -5.35 19.67
CA VAL A 271 12.17 -4.29 18.70
C VAL A 271 10.84 -3.81 18.15
N LEU A 272 10.72 -2.50 17.99
CA LEU A 272 9.57 -1.85 17.36
C LEU A 272 10.01 -1.26 16.03
N TYR A 273 9.14 -1.27 15.04
CA TYR A 273 9.34 -0.57 13.77
C TYR A 273 8.06 0.15 13.32
N LYS A 274 8.23 1.09 12.39
CA LYS A 274 7.19 1.88 11.71
C LYS A 274 7.68 2.22 10.28
N ASP A 275 7.02 3.13 9.57
CA ASP A 275 7.54 3.75 8.35
C ASP A 275 8.61 4.84 8.62
N TYR A 276 9.34 5.17 7.56
CA TYR A 276 10.17 6.33 7.40
C TYR A 276 9.40 7.63 7.65
N ARG A 277 10.07 8.59 8.31
CA ARG A 277 9.52 9.91 8.68
C ARG A 277 8.41 9.87 9.74
N GLU A 278 8.26 8.75 10.43
CA GLU A 278 7.55 8.68 11.71
C GLU A 278 8.44 9.18 12.87
N ASP A 279 7.89 9.18 14.09
CA ASP A 279 8.62 9.62 15.30
C ASP A 279 9.86 8.76 15.59
N PHE A 280 9.86 7.50 15.15
CA PHE A 280 11.03 6.65 15.01
C PHE A 280 10.84 5.67 13.86
N LEU A 281 11.94 5.31 13.20
CA LEU A 281 11.96 4.25 12.18
C LEU A 281 11.99 2.87 12.82
N VAL A 282 12.96 2.66 13.72
CA VAL A 282 13.14 1.45 14.50
C VAL A 282 13.58 1.79 15.91
N ARG A 283 13.20 0.95 16.88
CA ARG A 283 13.61 1.13 18.27
C ARG A 283 13.85 -0.19 18.98
N GLU A 284 15.02 -0.30 19.60
CA GLU A 284 15.32 -1.34 20.56
C GLU A 284 14.61 -1.03 21.88
N ALA A 285 13.36 -1.47 22.01
CA ALA A 285 12.53 -1.21 23.19
C ALA A 285 12.97 -2.06 24.39
N CYS A 286 13.44 -3.28 24.13
CA CYS A 286 13.98 -4.18 25.13
C CYS A 286 15.14 -4.99 24.54
N VAL A 287 16.32 -4.87 25.14
CA VAL A 287 17.43 -5.81 24.92
C VAL A 287 17.15 -7.15 25.59
N PHE A 288 17.81 -8.22 25.13
CA PHE A 288 17.70 -9.55 25.75
C PHE A 288 17.80 -9.53 27.29
N THR A 289 16.74 -10.02 27.93
CA THR A 289 16.58 -10.10 29.39
C THR A 289 15.83 -11.38 29.76
N ASP A 290 16.07 -11.92 30.96
CA ASP A 290 15.26 -12.99 31.56
C ASP A 290 14.10 -12.43 32.42
N ASN A 291 14.09 -11.12 32.65
CA ASN A 291 13.09 -10.44 33.46
C ASN A 291 11.83 -10.06 32.65
N LEU A 292 10.76 -10.85 32.81
CA LEU A 292 9.46 -10.61 32.16
C LEU A 292 8.85 -9.23 32.47
N LYS A 293 9.05 -8.69 33.68
CA LYS A 293 8.54 -7.35 34.04
C LYS A 293 9.25 -6.24 33.27
N LYS A 294 10.53 -6.41 32.93
CA LYS A 294 11.27 -5.44 32.10
C LYS A 294 10.73 -5.45 30.67
N PHE A 295 10.46 -6.64 30.12
CA PHE A 295 9.86 -6.81 28.81
C PHE A 295 8.46 -6.20 28.76
N GLU A 296 7.61 -6.51 29.74
CA GLU A 296 6.26 -5.95 29.87
C GLU A 296 6.30 -4.41 29.93
N LYS A 297 7.18 -3.84 30.76
CA LYS A 297 7.35 -2.38 30.82
C LYS A 297 7.73 -1.77 29.47
N ALA A 298 8.56 -2.45 28.68
CA ALA A 298 8.93 -2.00 27.34
C ALA A 298 7.74 -2.04 26.38
N LEU A 299 6.94 -3.12 26.44
CA LEU A 299 5.74 -3.31 25.61
C LEU A 299 4.65 -2.26 25.89
N TYR A 300 4.48 -1.86 27.15
CA TYR A 300 3.58 -0.77 27.52
C TYR A 300 4.20 0.63 27.34
N GLY A 301 5.50 0.73 27.09
CA GLY A 301 6.26 1.98 27.06
C GLY A 301 6.14 2.78 25.76
N PHE A 302 5.34 2.33 24.79
CA PHE A 302 5.22 2.97 23.49
C PHE A 302 3.78 3.26 23.08
N LYS A 303 3.64 4.19 22.14
CA LYS A 303 2.34 4.51 21.53
C LYS A 303 2.30 3.92 20.14
N VAL A 304 1.14 3.37 19.80
CA VAL A 304 0.81 2.85 18.47
C VAL A 304 0.14 3.99 17.71
N PHE A 305 0.78 4.46 16.64
CA PHE A 305 0.30 5.57 15.78
C PHE A 305 1.21 5.73 14.56
N GLY A 306 0.72 6.40 13.51
CA GLY A 306 1.50 6.66 12.28
C GLY A 306 1.28 5.58 11.22
N GLY A 307 2.15 5.54 10.20
CA GLY A 307 2.07 4.53 9.12
C GLY A 307 1.17 4.93 7.95
N ARG A 308 0.91 6.23 7.76
CA ARG A 308 -0.08 6.82 6.83
C ARG A 308 -0.36 6.01 5.55
N ASP A 309 0.70 5.56 4.89
CA ASP A 309 0.70 4.67 3.73
C ASP A 309 1.40 3.34 4.04
N ILE A 310 0.96 2.30 3.34
CA ILE A 310 1.71 1.05 3.17
C ILE A 310 2.59 1.24 1.93
N PRO A 311 3.83 0.73 1.87
CA PRO A 311 4.52 -0.23 2.78
C PRO A 311 5.14 0.35 4.07
N GLU A 312 5.67 -0.53 4.93
CA GLU A 312 6.31 -0.20 6.22
C GLU A 312 7.82 -0.58 6.25
N ALA A 313 8.58 -0.19 7.28
CA ALA A 313 10.03 -0.49 7.38
C ALA A 313 10.36 -1.86 8.01
N VAL A 314 9.68 -2.92 7.58
CA VAL A 314 9.80 -4.28 8.13
C VAL A 314 11.26 -4.77 8.20
N TYR A 315 12.04 -4.63 7.11
CA TYR A 315 13.43 -5.10 7.08
C TYR A 315 14.34 -4.36 8.07
N GLU A 316 14.14 -3.05 8.26
CA GLU A 316 14.91 -2.28 9.25
C GLU A 316 14.63 -2.82 10.67
N GLY A 317 13.37 -3.15 10.97
CA GLY A 317 12.95 -3.72 12.26
C GLY A 317 13.60 -5.08 12.52
N ILE A 318 13.51 -6.00 11.56
CA ILE A 318 14.13 -7.33 11.65
C ILE A 318 15.64 -7.19 11.80
N PHE A 319 16.29 -6.38 10.96
CA PHE A 319 17.73 -6.19 10.99
C PHE A 319 18.22 -5.63 12.34
N LEU A 320 17.50 -4.67 12.93
CA LEU A 320 17.82 -4.19 14.28
C LEU A 320 17.69 -5.31 15.32
N GLY A 321 16.66 -6.14 15.23
CA GLY A 321 16.50 -7.31 16.10
C GLY A 321 17.64 -8.32 15.97
N LEU A 322 18.03 -8.64 14.74
CA LEU A 322 19.15 -9.52 14.46
C LEU A 322 20.48 -8.95 14.99
N ARG A 323 20.66 -7.62 15.01
CA ARG A 323 21.86 -6.99 15.56
C ARG A 323 22.02 -7.10 17.08
N GLN A 324 21.00 -7.53 17.82
CA GLN A 324 21.14 -7.76 19.26
C GLN A 324 22.15 -8.87 19.61
N SER A 325 22.45 -8.98 20.90
CA SER A 325 23.41 -9.93 21.48
C SER A 325 22.87 -11.36 21.61
N TRP A 326 22.46 -11.95 20.49
CA TRP A 326 22.13 -13.37 20.36
C TRP A 326 23.27 -14.25 20.86
N ARG A 327 22.96 -15.41 21.47
CA ARG A 327 23.99 -16.39 21.85
C ARG A 327 24.70 -16.93 20.61
N ALA A 328 25.90 -17.47 20.80
CA ALA A 328 26.75 -17.98 19.73
C ALA A 328 26.04 -19.06 18.87
N LEU A 329 26.42 -19.18 17.61
CA LEU A 329 25.78 -20.07 16.62
C LEU A 329 25.80 -21.55 17.05
N ASP A 330 26.90 -21.99 17.65
CA ASP A 330 27.16 -23.34 18.13
C ASP A 330 26.56 -23.64 19.52
N ALA A 331 25.95 -22.66 20.17
CA ALA A 331 25.32 -22.85 21.46
C ALA A 331 24.04 -23.69 21.35
N ASP A 332 23.73 -24.48 22.38
CA ASP A 332 22.47 -25.23 22.47
C ASP A 332 21.27 -24.29 22.76
N VAL A 333 20.90 -23.48 21.77
CA VAL A 333 19.92 -22.40 21.93
C VAL A 333 18.97 -22.41 20.75
N ASP A 334 17.69 -22.48 21.04
CA ASP A 334 16.63 -22.15 20.10
C ASP A 334 16.57 -20.63 19.93
N LYS A 335 16.71 -20.13 18.70
CA LYS A 335 16.78 -18.69 18.42
C LYS A 335 15.63 -18.31 17.50
N LYS A 336 14.63 -17.64 18.06
CA LYS A 336 13.40 -17.30 17.34
C LYS A 336 13.21 -15.79 17.31
N LEU A 337 13.01 -15.26 16.12
CA LEU A 337 12.53 -13.89 15.91
C LEU A 337 11.08 -14.00 15.44
N ILE A 338 10.13 -13.54 16.26
CA ILE A 338 8.72 -13.45 15.88
C ILE A 338 8.48 -12.06 15.30
N LEU A 339 8.14 -12.00 14.01
CA LEU A 339 7.72 -10.78 13.33
C LEU A 339 6.20 -10.68 13.45
N ILE A 340 5.66 -9.56 13.93
CA ILE A 340 4.22 -9.31 14.01
C ILE A 340 3.93 -8.03 13.23
N GLY A 341 3.10 -8.12 12.20
CA GLY A 341 2.76 -7.00 11.32
C GLY A 341 1.73 -7.40 10.27
N ASP A 342 1.15 -6.40 9.63
CA ASP A 342 0.08 -6.52 8.63
C ASP A 342 0.53 -6.04 7.23
N ALA A 343 1.52 -5.13 7.18
CA ALA A 343 2.02 -4.52 5.96
C ALA A 343 3.32 -5.13 5.38
N PRO A 344 3.53 -5.05 4.05
CA PRO A 344 4.79 -5.43 3.39
C PRO A 344 5.94 -4.46 3.71
N PRO A 345 7.21 -4.87 3.52
CA PRO A 345 8.32 -3.93 3.43
C PRO A 345 8.24 -3.06 2.16
N HIS A 346 8.91 -1.91 2.18
CA HIS A 346 9.11 -1.14 0.94
C HIS A 346 9.77 -1.97 -0.17
N PRO A 347 9.27 -1.87 -1.43
CA PRO A 347 9.81 -2.62 -2.56
C PRO A 347 11.23 -2.20 -2.93
N LYS A 348 11.64 -0.98 -2.54
CA LYS A 348 13.01 -0.48 -2.65
C LYS A 348 13.52 -0.05 -1.29
N PRO A 349 14.76 -0.38 -0.92
CA PRO A 349 15.37 0.13 0.30
C PRO A 349 15.35 1.67 0.30
N ARG A 350 14.66 2.25 1.28
CA ARG A 350 14.72 3.70 1.57
C ARG A 350 15.87 4.02 2.53
N GLY A 351 16.32 3.03 3.30
CA GLY A 351 17.43 3.09 4.24
C GLY A 351 18.66 2.33 3.73
N LYS A 352 19.46 1.80 4.67
CA LYS A 352 20.68 1.05 4.35
C LYS A 352 20.47 -0.45 4.35
N VAL A 353 19.34 -0.92 4.88
CA VAL A 353 19.06 -2.34 5.05
C VAL A 353 18.35 -2.87 3.82
N THR A 354 18.89 -3.96 3.29
CA THR A 354 18.29 -4.74 2.21
C THR A 354 17.74 -6.07 2.73
N LYS A 355 16.97 -6.78 1.91
CA LYS A 355 16.55 -8.16 2.24
C LYS A 355 17.77 -9.06 2.39
N GLU A 356 18.76 -8.90 1.52
CA GLU A 356 19.98 -9.69 1.53
C GLU A 356 20.77 -9.50 2.84
N ASP A 357 20.78 -8.29 3.39
CA ASP A 357 21.41 -8.02 4.70
C ASP A 357 20.70 -8.76 5.84
N VAL A 358 19.36 -8.80 5.80
CA VAL A 358 18.53 -9.54 6.76
C VAL A 358 18.80 -11.03 6.67
N ASP A 359 18.71 -11.61 5.47
CA ASP A 359 18.92 -13.05 5.22
C ASP A 359 20.32 -13.47 5.69
N LYS A 360 21.34 -12.70 5.29
CA LYS A 360 22.72 -12.96 5.67
C LYS A 360 22.92 -12.92 7.19
N LEU A 361 22.41 -11.89 7.87
CA LEU A 361 22.61 -11.74 9.30
C LEU A 361 21.82 -12.77 10.11
N ALA A 362 20.63 -13.18 9.63
CA ALA A 362 19.85 -14.26 10.22
C ALA A 362 20.62 -15.59 10.13
N ALA A 363 21.18 -15.91 8.96
CA ALA A 363 22.01 -17.10 8.74
C ALA A 363 23.28 -17.08 9.60
N GLU A 364 24.00 -15.96 9.66
CA GLU A 364 25.21 -15.81 10.50
C GLU A 364 24.93 -16.07 11.99
N LYS A 365 23.72 -15.79 12.45
CA LYS A 365 23.31 -15.96 13.86
C LYS A 365 22.55 -17.26 14.11
N GLY A 366 22.11 -17.95 13.05
CA GLY A 366 21.23 -19.13 13.15
C GLY A 366 19.89 -18.80 13.76
N VAL A 367 19.31 -17.66 13.40
CA VAL A 367 18.00 -17.19 13.89
C VAL A 367 16.92 -17.61 12.91
N LYS A 368 15.89 -18.27 13.44
CA LYS A 368 14.67 -18.63 12.69
C LYS A 368 13.65 -17.50 12.80
N ILE A 369 13.10 -17.05 11.68
CA ILE A 369 12.11 -15.96 11.65
C ILE A 369 10.72 -16.54 11.48
N TYR A 370 9.80 -16.16 12.36
CA TYR A 370 8.41 -16.59 12.36
C TYR A 370 7.48 -15.38 12.18
N PRO A 371 7.08 -15.05 10.95
CA PRO A 371 6.10 -14.01 10.69
C PRO A 371 4.70 -14.45 11.12
N ILE A 372 4.03 -13.60 11.87
CA ILE A 372 2.60 -13.63 12.14
C ILE A 372 2.00 -12.50 11.34
N ILE A 373 1.34 -12.83 10.23
CA ILE A 373 0.63 -11.85 9.41
C ILE A 373 -0.78 -11.64 9.96
N LEU A 374 -1.19 -10.38 10.01
CA LEU A 374 -2.52 -9.96 10.44
C LEU A 374 -3.34 -9.44 9.25
N PRO A 375 -4.67 -9.60 9.30
CA PRO A 375 -5.54 -9.20 8.20
C PRO A 375 -5.77 -7.69 8.20
N HIS A 376 -5.89 -7.13 7.01
CA HIS A 376 -6.32 -5.75 6.80
C HIS A 376 -7.78 -5.69 6.33
N THR A 377 -8.50 -4.69 6.82
CA THR A 377 -9.76 -4.25 6.23
C THR A 377 -9.51 -3.11 5.25
N LEU A 378 -10.46 -2.79 4.37
CA LEU A 378 -10.33 -1.66 3.45
C LEU A 378 -10.12 -0.36 4.23
N SER A 379 -9.21 0.50 3.77
CA SER A 379 -8.92 1.81 4.37
C SER A 379 -9.03 2.94 3.33
N TYR A 380 -9.36 4.15 3.81
CA TYR A 380 -9.56 5.36 2.99
C TYR A 380 -8.27 6.12 2.66
#